data_AF-A0A212LXS7-F1
#
_entry.id   AF-A0A212LXS7-F1
#
_cell.length_a   1.000
_cell.length_b   1.000
_cell.length_c   1.000
_cell.angle_alpha   90.00
_cell.angle_beta   90.00
_cell.angle_gamma   90.00
#
_symmetry.space_group_name_H-M   'P 1'
#
loop_
_entity.id
_entity.type
_entity.pdbx_description
1 polymer ?
#
loop_
_entity_poly.entity_id
_entity_poly.type
_entity_poly.pdbx_seq_one_letter_code
_entity_poly.pdbx_strand_id
1 'polypeptide(L)'
;MQKKEIIAPDKGINKYAPKHLIPDTAWADAYNVVFGPGYVKKSGGWQKWIETQLNGPVLAIDIYYKFNGDQFLIFITDKRVYYYDPVINDVVDITGDTDLNGVIDSPIITENAQDLFVFTNGIDRVKYWDGEMDAIADLPGLDDCKGGVTSVTCKGLIYANNFLILYNTTENGYACPQRIRWSQIGNIMKWDDEPTGEGESGWGDLTDGVDWIQRLVPLGNYIVAYKERSIQVLNYVGGTLIWDKRPAIIGTGLLAPKAIMDLGDEHIFIGPDNIYSFNLMDVSIAGDNISKEFFEMLEPSYSHTACAFFVEEVPENWFVFVSTNSVDGFPDKMICYNTDTKAWSIRDMPMSAFGYYNLRDEGTWDTDNETWDSDDTSWDSSTVLANAPINLAGDQNGFIYVFQGNSKDGTDLAFSLTSKLFDFDKPFRLKRLKRIQLMVSREGPYNLRVRIGTAANVDEDIVWYGPYNMNLDRTMPPWIDVDVTGRYFCVEFSTVKKDEPVKLTGYILYYDYRGVI
;
A
#
# COMPACT_ATOMS: atom_id res chain seq x y z
N MET A 1 -28.90 -28.29 22.11
CA MET A 1 -28.34 -27.22 21.26
C MET A 1 -27.09 -26.69 21.91
N GLN A 2 -25.95 -27.07 21.37
CA GLN A 2 -24.66 -26.51 21.75
C GLN A 2 -24.40 -25.24 20.95
N LYS A 3 -23.48 -24.41 21.44
CA LYS A 3 -23.08 -23.16 20.79
C LYS A 3 -21.56 -23.09 20.69
N LYS A 4 -21.06 -22.54 19.60
CA LYS A 4 -19.68 -22.09 19.42
C LYS A 4 -19.73 -20.59 19.18
N GLU A 5 -19.10 -19.83 20.06
CA GLU A 5 -19.08 -18.37 20.01
C GLU A 5 -17.76 -17.91 19.42
N ILE A 6 -17.83 -17.03 18.43
CA ILE A 6 -16.69 -16.35 17.83
C ILE A 6 -16.92 -14.86 18.06
N ILE A 7 -16.04 -14.26 18.85
CA ILE A 7 -16.10 -12.85 19.24
C ILE A 7 -14.78 -12.21 18.82
N ALA A 8 -14.83 -10.97 18.33
CA ALA A 8 -13.64 -10.22 17.92
C ALA A 8 -12.77 -10.98 16.89
N PRO A 9 -13.30 -11.32 15.70
CA PRO A 9 -12.54 -12.03 14.68
C PRO A 9 -11.61 -11.08 13.90
N ASP A 10 -10.60 -10.54 14.58
CA ASP A 10 -9.73 -9.44 14.11
C ASP A 10 -8.32 -9.88 13.69
N LYS A 11 -7.99 -11.18 13.75
CA LYS A 11 -6.63 -11.69 13.47
C LYS A 11 -6.30 -11.90 11.99
N GLY A 12 -7.10 -11.32 11.10
CA GLY A 12 -6.85 -11.34 9.66
C GLY A 12 -6.95 -12.71 9.00
N ILE A 13 -6.41 -12.80 7.79
CA ILE A 13 -6.29 -14.03 7.01
C ILE A 13 -5.08 -14.84 7.53
N ASN A 14 -5.27 -16.15 7.68
CA ASN A 14 -4.17 -17.09 7.93
C ASN A 14 -4.22 -18.24 6.92
N LYS A 15 -3.35 -18.19 5.91
CA LYS A 15 -3.15 -19.24 4.90
C LYS A 15 -2.00 -20.21 5.25
N TYR A 16 -1.22 -19.90 6.28
CA TYR A 16 -0.09 -20.73 6.71
C TYR A 16 -0.57 -22.03 7.39
N ALA A 17 -1.57 -21.91 8.27
CA ALA A 17 -2.11 -23.05 9.00
C ALA A 17 -3.14 -23.83 8.15
N PRO A 18 -3.22 -25.17 8.30
CA PRO A 18 -4.29 -25.96 7.72
C PRO A 18 -5.67 -25.43 8.14
N LYS A 19 -6.67 -25.51 7.23
CA LYS A 19 -8.01 -24.91 7.39
C LYS A 19 -8.73 -25.19 8.72
N HIS A 20 -8.42 -26.30 9.38
CA HIS A 20 -9.03 -26.69 10.67
C HIS A 20 -8.25 -26.18 11.91
N LEU A 21 -6.96 -25.87 11.77
CA LEU A 21 -6.08 -25.41 12.85
C LEU A 21 -5.98 -23.89 12.95
N ILE A 22 -6.64 -23.16 12.06
CA ILE A 22 -6.72 -21.70 12.11
C ILE A 22 -7.35 -21.28 13.46
N PRO A 23 -6.85 -20.24 14.14
CA PRO A 23 -7.47 -19.71 15.35
C PRO A 23 -8.93 -19.29 15.13
N ASP A 24 -9.78 -19.37 16.16
CA ASP A 24 -11.20 -18.98 16.04
C ASP A 24 -11.39 -17.50 15.63
N THR A 25 -10.42 -16.65 15.96
CA THR A 25 -10.41 -15.20 15.69
C THR A 25 -9.80 -14.83 14.33
N ALA A 26 -9.31 -15.82 13.56
CA ALA A 26 -8.71 -15.62 12.25
C ALA A 26 -9.58 -16.25 11.14
N TRP A 27 -9.34 -15.82 9.90
CA TRP A 27 -10.13 -16.19 8.73
C TRP A 27 -9.31 -17.08 7.79
N ALA A 28 -10.00 -17.99 7.11
CA ALA A 28 -9.38 -18.84 6.08
C ALA A 28 -9.25 -18.09 4.75
N ASP A 29 -10.20 -17.19 4.47
CA ASP A 29 -10.13 -16.31 3.32
C ASP A 29 -10.88 -15.00 3.58
N ALA A 30 -10.44 -13.92 2.93
CA ALA A 30 -11.13 -12.64 2.99
C ALA A 30 -10.80 -11.76 1.78
N TYR A 31 -11.79 -11.04 1.29
CA TYR A 31 -11.67 -10.17 0.12
C TYR A 31 -12.37 -8.83 0.30
N ASN A 32 -11.67 -7.74 -0.01
CA ASN A 32 -12.13 -6.36 0.13
C ASN A 32 -12.59 -6.06 1.57
N VAL A 33 -11.73 -6.42 2.54
CA VAL A 33 -12.03 -6.29 3.98
C VAL A 33 -10.95 -5.52 4.73
N VAL A 34 -11.38 -4.88 5.81
CA VAL A 34 -10.55 -4.18 6.79
C VAL A 34 -10.76 -4.82 8.16
N PHE A 35 -9.66 -5.17 8.82
CA PHE A 35 -9.67 -5.69 10.19
C PHE A 35 -9.31 -4.57 11.16
N GLY A 36 -10.18 -4.31 12.13
CA GLY A 36 -9.95 -3.37 13.23
C GLY A 36 -10.06 -4.07 14.58
N PRO A 37 -9.82 -3.35 15.70
CA PRO A 37 -9.81 -3.94 17.04
C PRO A 37 -11.18 -4.55 17.39
N GLY A 38 -11.26 -5.88 17.32
CA GLY A 38 -12.47 -6.65 17.60
C GLY A 38 -13.59 -6.57 16.56
N TYR A 39 -13.34 -6.09 15.34
CA TYR A 39 -14.32 -6.11 14.26
C TYR A 39 -13.69 -6.33 12.89
N VAL A 40 -14.51 -6.79 11.95
CA VAL A 40 -14.19 -6.80 10.53
C VAL A 40 -15.23 -5.96 9.78
N LYS A 41 -14.77 -5.13 8.85
CA LYS A 41 -15.64 -4.30 8.01
C LYS A 41 -15.32 -4.48 6.52
N LYS A 42 -16.27 -4.18 5.66
CA LYS A 42 -16.03 -4.02 4.22
C LYS A 42 -15.05 -2.86 4.01
N SER A 43 -14.10 -3.02 3.09
CA SER A 43 -13.19 -1.94 2.69
C SER A 43 -13.97 -0.82 2.00
N GLY A 44 -13.50 0.43 2.15
CA GLY A 44 -14.07 1.57 1.43
C GLY A 44 -13.98 1.41 -0.10
N GLY A 45 -14.64 2.30 -0.82
CA GLY A 45 -14.56 2.44 -2.26
C GLY A 45 -13.49 3.45 -2.71
N TRP A 46 -13.61 3.88 -3.95
CA TRP A 46 -12.92 5.04 -4.50
C TRP A 46 -13.80 5.70 -5.57
N GLN A 47 -13.65 7.00 -5.75
CA GLN A 47 -14.36 7.80 -6.76
C GLN A 47 -13.38 8.76 -7.43
N LYS A 48 -13.67 9.20 -8.67
CA LYS A 48 -12.82 10.18 -9.34
C LYS A 48 -12.72 11.47 -8.54
N TRP A 49 -11.50 11.98 -8.41
CA TRP A 49 -11.24 13.25 -7.73
C TRP A 49 -11.28 14.43 -8.70
N ILE A 50 -10.63 14.28 -9.86
CA ILE A 50 -10.73 15.23 -10.97
C ILE A 50 -11.25 14.51 -12.22
N GLU A 51 -11.97 15.25 -13.06
CA GLU A 51 -12.47 14.73 -14.35
C GLU A 51 -11.37 14.70 -15.42
N THR A 52 -10.34 15.53 -15.28
CA THR A 52 -9.24 15.62 -16.24
C THR A 52 -8.42 14.34 -16.26
N GLN A 53 -8.29 13.77 -17.45
CA GLN A 53 -7.46 12.61 -17.70
C GLN A 53 -6.03 13.07 -18.03
N LEU A 54 -5.06 12.62 -17.23
CA LEU A 54 -3.64 12.87 -17.47
C LEU A 54 -3.11 12.10 -18.69
N ASN A 55 -2.04 12.60 -19.30
CA ASN A 55 -1.41 11.92 -20.43
C ASN A 55 -0.51 10.77 -19.95
N GLY A 56 -1.06 9.56 -19.96
CA GLY A 56 -0.35 8.33 -19.60
C GLY A 56 -0.65 7.83 -18.18
N PRO A 57 -0.12 6.65 -17.82
CA PRO A 57 -0.32 6.06 -16.50
C PRO A 57 0.32 6.91 -15.41
N VAL A 58 -0.36 7.08 -14.28
CA VAL A 58 0.17 7.82 -13.13
C VAL A 58 1.17 6.93 -12.38
N LEU A 59 2.41 7.38 -12.22
CA LEU A 59 3.51 6.61 -11.62
C LEU A 59 3.98 7.17 -10.27
N ALA A 60 3.70 8.44 -9.97
CA ALA A 60 3.93 9.05 -8.67
C ALA A 60 2.91 10.15 -8.36
N ILE A 61 2.53 10.25 -7.10
CA ILE A 61 1.75 11.34 -6.51
C ILE A 61 2.51 11.76 -5.26
N ASP A 62 2.86 13.04 -5.16
CA ASP A 62 3.63 13.54 -4.02
C ASP A 62 3.32 15.02 -3.74
N ILE A 63 3.60 15.49 -2.54
CA ILE A 63 3.43 16.88 -2.16
C ILE A 63 4.79 17.56 -2.13
N TYR A 64 4.93 18.65 -2.88
CA TYR A 64 6.05 19.55 -2.80
C TYR A 64 5.82 20.60 -1.71
N TYR A 65 6.77 20.71 -0.77
CA TYR A 65 6.73 21.69 0.32
C TYR A 65 7.80 22.77 0.15
N LYS A 66 7.38 24.03 0.14
CA LYS A 66 8.28 25.18 0.21
C LYS A 66 8.52 25.62 1.67
N PHE A 67 9.67 26.23 1.93
CA PHE A 67 10.03 26.74 3.26
C PHE A 67 9.12 27.88 3.75
N ASN A 68 8.47 28.57 2.82
CA ASN A 68 7.46 29.59 3.14
C ASN A 68 6.13 28.98 3.62
N GLY A 69 5.97 27.65 3.56
CA GLY A 69 4.77 26.92 3.93
C GLY A 69 3.80 26.64 2.78
N ASP A 70 4.11 27.07 1.55
CA ASP A 70 3.33 26.72 0.37
C ASP A 70 3.52 25.24 0.01
N GLN A 71 2.45 24.65 -0.50
CA GLN A 71 2.37 23.23 -0.84
C GLN A 71 1.80 23.09 -2.24
N PHE A 72 2.41 22.24 -3.05
CA PHE A 72 1.93 21.92 -4.39
C PHE A 72 1.77 20.40 -4.50
N LEU A 73 0.58 19.93 -4.84
CA LEU A 73 0.35 18.53 -5.13
C LEU A 73 0.81 18.23 -6.55
N ILE A 74 1.74 17.29 -6.70
CA ILE A 74 2.37 16.93 -7.97
C ILE A 74 1.91 15.54 -8.40
N PHE A 75 1.58 15.41 -9.69
CA PHE A 75 1.30 14.15 -10.37
C PHE A 75 2.33 13.92 -11.46
N ILE A 76 2.88 12.71 -11.53
CA ILE A 76 3.86 12.35 -12.55
C ILE A 76 3.39 11.11 -13.30
N THR A 77 3.29 11.23 -14.62
CA THR A 77 3.05 10.11 -15.55
C THR A 77 4.36 9.63 -16.17
N ASP A 78 4.29 8.65 -17.08
CA ASP A 78 5.44 8.21 -17.87
C ASP A 78 6.05 9.33 -18.74
N LYS A 79 5.22 10.27 -19.18
CA LYS A 79 5.60 11.34 -20.12
C LYS A 79 5.55 12.75 -19.55
N ARG A 80 4.67 13.02 -18.58
CA ARG A 80 4.33 14.39 -18.18
C ARG A 80 4.26 14.57 -16.68
N VAL A 81 4.49 15.81 -16.24
CA VAL A 81 4.41 16.26 -14.86
C VAL A 81 3.35 17.33 -14.76
N TYR A 82 2.48 17.20 -13.77
CA TYR A 82 1.40 18.14 -13.50
C TYR A 82 1.44 18.57 -12.04
N TYR A 83 0.99 19.80 -11.76
CA TYR A 83 0.61 20.18 -10.40
C TYR A 83 -0.89 20.49 -10.34
N TYR A 84 -1.51 20.26 -9.19
CA TYR A 84 -2.90 20.63 -8.94
C TYR A 84 -3.01 22.11 -8.58
N ASP A 85 -3.85 22.84 -9.29
CA ASP A 85 -4.22 24.22 -8.96
C ASP A 85 -5.62 24.23 -8.29
N PRO A 86 -5.69 24.50 -6.96
CA PRO A 86 -6.95 24.51 -6.23
C PRO A 86 -7.88 25.65 -6.65
N VAL A 87 -7.40 26.69 -7.34
CA VAL A 87 -8.22 27.83 -7.77
C VAL A 87 -9.12 27.46 -8.94
N ILE A 88 -8.60 26.68 -9.88
CA ILE A 88 -9.35 26.17 -11.04
C ILE A 88 -9.93 24.77 -10.79
N ASN A 89 -9.54 24.13 -9.68
CA ASN A 89 -9.87 22.74 -9.33
C ASN A 89 -9.50 21.75 -10.45
N ASP A 90 -8.30 21.94 -11.01
CA ASP A 90 -7.79 21.15 -12.13
C ASP A 90 -6.25 21.13 -12.11
N VAL A 91 -5.67 20.34 -13.00
CA VAL A 91 -4.22 20.18 -13.13
C VAL A 91 -3.62 21.13 -14.17
N VAL A 92 -2.40 21.58 -13.90
CA VAL A 92 -1.58 22.38 -14.81
C VAL A 92 -0.35 21.57 -15.20
N ASP A 93 -0.09 21.47 -16.50
CA ASP A 93 1.07 20.77 -17.07
C ASP A 93 2.33 21.62 -16.94
N ILE A 94 3.36 21.08 -16.29
CA ILE A 94 4.67 21.71 -16.08
C ILE A 94 5.79 20.92 -16.73
N THR A 95 5.50 20.02 -17.66
CA THR A 95 6.51 19.20 -18.36
C THR A 95 7.42 20.05 -19.25
N GLY A 96 6.87 21.14 -19.82
CA GLY A 96 7.51 21.92 -20.88
C GLY A 96 7.28 21.33 -22.28
N ASP A 97 8.12 21.72 -23.24
CA ASP A 97 7.94 21.37 -24.66
C ASP A 97 8.31 19.93 -25.01
N THR A 98 9.11 19.26 -24.17
CA THR A 98 9.62 17.91 -24.41
C THR A 98 9.05 16.92 -23.40
N ASP A 99 8.32 15.91 -23.90
CA ASP A 99 7.85 14.81 -23.07
C ASP A 99 9.04 14.03 -22.46
N LEU A 100 8.83 13.47 -21.27
CA LEU A 100 9.77 12.57 -20.61
C LEU A 100 9.82 11.21 -21.31
N ASN A 101 10.96 10.52 -21.17
CA ASN A 101 11.19 9.18 -21.71
C ASN A 101 10.95 8.09 -20.64
N GLY A 102 10.07 8.35 -19.68
CA GLY A 102 9.76 7.41 -18.62
C GLY A 102 9.12 6.14 -19.18
N VAL A 103 9.31 5.04 -18.46
CA VAL A 103 8.67 3.75 -18.76
C VAL A 103 8.04 3.22 -17.49
N ILE A 104 6.94 2.48 -17.64
CA ILE A 104 6.17 1.92 -16.52
C ILE A 104 7.02 1.00 -15.63
N ASP A 105 7.98 0.30 -16.25
CA ASP A 105 8.91 -0.61 -15.54
C ASP A 105 9.96 0.11 -14.70
N SER A 106 10.08 1.44 -14.83
CA SER A 106 11.02 2.25 -14.06
C SER A 106 10.24 3.10 -13.06
N PRO A 107 10.23 2.73 -11.76
CA PRO A 107 9.48 3.47 -10.77
C PRO A 107 10.04 4.89 -10.62
N ILE A 108 9.15 5.87 -10.61
CA ILE A 108 9.51 7.27 -10.39
C ILE A 108 9.72 7.52 -8.91
N ILE A 109 10.90 8.03 -8.54
CA ILE A 109 11.24 8.41 -7.16
C ILE A 109 11.28 9.93 -7.07
N THR A 110 10.59 10.47 -6.07
CA THR A 110 10.41 11.89 -5.80
C THR A 110 10.95 12.20 -4.40
N GLU A 111 11.53 13.38 -4.23
CA GLU A 111 11.99 13.88 -2.94
C GLU A 111 11.87 15.40 -2.87
N ASN A 112 11.66 15.90 -1.65
CA ASN A 112 11.72 17.32 -1.32
C ASN A 112 13.10 17.66 -0.77
N ALA A 113 13.84 18.52 -1.46
CA ALA A 113 15.22 18.85 -1.12
C ALA A 113 15.48 20.35 -1.21
N GLN A 114 15.81 21.00 -0.09
CA GLN A 114 16.24 22.41 -0.03
C GLN A 114 15.34 23.41 -0.79
N ASP A 115 14.02 23.38 -0.55
CA ASP A 115 13.04 24.24 -1.23
C ASP A 115 12.90 23.95 -2.73
N LEU A 116 13.20 22.72 -3.17
CA LEU A 116 13.00 22.24 -4.53
C LEU A 116 12.35 20.86 -4.51
N PHE A 117 11.47 20.62 -5.49
CA PHE A 117 10.96 19.29 -5.79
C PHE A 117 11.92 18.61 -6.76
N VAL A 118 12.47 17.46 -6.41
CA VAL A 118 13.44 16.73 -7.23
C VAL A 118 12.91 15.33 -7.50
N PHE A 119 13.03 14.87 -8.75
CA PHE A 119 12.59 13.53 -9.11
C PHE A 119 13.43 12.89 -10.21
N THR A 120 13.32 11.57 -10.32
CA THR A 120 13.93 10.80 -11.39
C THR A 120 13.00 9.68 -11.88
N ASN A 121 13.03 9.43 -13.18
CA ASN A 121 12.35 8.31 -13.83
C ASN A 121 13.31 7.16 -14.21
N GLY A 122 14.57 7.21 -13.78
CA GLY A 122 15.57 6.18 -14.09
C GLY A 122 16.20 6.24 -15.47
N ILE A 123 15.72 7.12 -16.36
CA ILE A 123 16.16 7.21 -17.77
C ILE A 123 16.68 8.60 -18.08
N ASP A 124 15.85 9.62 -17.86
CA ASP A 124 16.20 11.01 -18.08
C ASP A 124 17.14 11.53 -16.97
N ARG A 125 17.77 12.67 -17.22
CA ARG A 125 18.52 13.39 -16.19
C ARG A 125 17.57 13.76 -15.05
N VAL A 126 18.11 13.80 -13.83
CA VAL A 126 17.33 14.20 -12.65
C VAL A 126 16.72 15.57 -12.91
N LYS A 127 15.41 15.67 -12.68
CA LYS A 127 14.64 16.88 -12.92
C LYS A 127 14.34 17.56 -11.59
N TYR A 128 14.16 18.88 -11.63
CA TYR A 128 13.70 19.64 -10.50
C TYR A 128 12.68 20.72 -10.88
N TRP A 129 11.92 21.19 -9.89
CA TRP A 129 11.00 22.30 -9.98
C TRP A 129 11.06 23.14 -8.69
N ASP A 130 10.96 24.46 -8.82
CA ASP A 130 11.07 25.41 -7.70
C ASP A 130 9.72 25.96 -7.22
N GLY A 131 8.62 25.62 -7.91
CA GLY A 131 7.28 26.12 -7.61
C GLY A 131 6.91 27.44 -8.29
N GLU A 132 7.83 28.05 -9.03
CA GLU A 132 7.63 29.35 -9.68
C GLU A 132 7.91 29.30 -11.18
N MET A 133 8.77 28.38 -11.64
CA MET A 133 9.04 28.16 -13.05
C MET A 133 7.83 27.59 -13.79
N ASP A 134 7.65 28.01 -15.04
CA ASP A 134 6.58 27.51 -15.93
C ASP A 134 6.75 26.03 -16.29
N ALA A 135 7.96 25.48 -16.19
CA ALA A 135 8.27 24.09 -16.51
C ALA A 135 9.41 23.51 -15.67
N ILE A 136 9.46 22.18 -15.58
CA ILE A 136 10.57 21.43 -14.97
C ILE A 136 11.90 21.66 -15.71
N ALA A 137 13.01 21.59 -14.99
CA ALA A 137 14.35 21.74 -15.55
C ALA A 137 15.29 20.60 -15.13
N ASP A 138 16.42 20.44 -15.84
CA ASP A 138 17.48 19.51 -15.44
C ASP A 138 18.18 20.02 -14.16
N LEU A 139 18.40 19.14 -13.18
CA LEU A 139 19.13 19.50 -11.97
C LEU A 139 20.56 19.93 -12.32
N PRO A 140 20.97 21.15 -11.96
CA PRO A 140 22.30 21.67 -12.28
C PRO A 140 23.41 20.92 -11.52
N GLY A 141 24.62 20.95 -12.07
CA GLY A 141 25.82 20.34 -11.47
C GLY A 141 26.00 18.85 -11.76
N LEU A 142 25.00 18.17 -12.34
CA LEU A 142 25.14 16.78 -12.83
C LEU A 142 25.96 16.66 -14.13
N ASP A 143 26.57 17.76 -14.56
CA ASP A 143 27.54 17.90 -15.64
C ASP A 143 28.97 18.19 -15.15
N ASP A 144 29.13 18.45 -13.85
CA ASP A 144 30.41 18.70 -13.19
C ASP A 144 30.43 17.96 -11.84
N CYS A 145 30.56 16.65 -11.93
CA CYS A 145 30.55 15.75 -10.80
C CYS A 145 31.96 15.29 -10.45
N LYS A 146 32.25 15.19 -9.14
CA LYS A 146 33.53 14.70 -8.62
C LYS A 146 33.95 13.40 -9.29
N GLY A 147 35.20 13.37 -9.76
CA GLY A 147 35.72 12.30 -10.62
C GLY A 147 35.65 12.59 -12.13
N GLY A 148 35.29 13.81 -12.53
CA GLY A 148 35.25 14.24 -13.93
C GLY A 148 34.08 13.65 -14.72
N VAL A 149 32.96 13.40 -14.04
CA VAL A 149 31.75 12.85 -14.65
C VAL A 149 30.89 14.00 -15.16
N THR A 150 30.46 13.91 -16.42
CA THR A 150 29.76 15.00 -17.12
C THR A 150 28.32 14.67 -17.48
N SER A 151 27.89 13.44 -17.22
CA SER A 151 26.51 13.02 -17.37
C SER A 151 26.19 11.96 -16.31
N VAL A 152 25.20 12.25 -15.48
CA VAL A 152 24.69 11.36 -14.45
C VAL A 152 23.18 11.20 -14.62
N THR A 153 22.73 9.96 -14.69
CA THR A 153 21.34 9.57 -14.45
C THR A 153 21.31 8.56 -13.29
N CYS A 154 20.16 8.35 -12.65
CA CYS A 154 20.05 7.46 -11.50
C CYS A 154 18.69 6.78 -11.46
N LYS A 155 18.60 5.57 -10.88
CA LYS A 155 17.30 4.92 -10.68
C LYS A 155 16.52 5.47 -9.49
N GLY A 156 17.18 6.13 -8.56
CA GLY A 156 16.50 6.78 -7.45
C GLY A 156 17.41 7.70 -6.67
N LEU A 157 16.79 8.45 -5.78
CA LEU A 157 17.39 9.52 -5.01
C LEU A 157 16.73 9.61 -3.63
N ILE A 158 17.45 10.20 -2.67
CA ILE A 158 17.00 10.44 -1.30
C ILE A 158 17.62 11.74 -0.80
N TYR A 159 16.87 12.54 -0.04
CA TYR A 159 17.41 13.68 0.69
C TYR A 159 17.58 13.33 2.17
N ALA A 160 18.82 13.31 2.67
CA ALA A 160 19.11 12.95 4.06
C ALA A 160 20.37 13.67 4.56
N ASN A 161 20.38 14.06 5.84
CA ASN A 161 21.51 14.75 6.48
C ASN A 161 22.01 16.00 5.72
N ASN A 162 21.11 16.71 5.02
CA ASN A 162 21.42 17.87 4.18
C ASN A 162 22.25 17.56 2.92
N PHE A 163 22.21 16.30 2.48
CA PHE A 163 22.76 15.81 1.22
C PHE A 163 21.64 15.28 0.33
N LEU A 164 21.73 15.54 -0.97
CA LEU A 164 21.00 14.76 -1.97
C LEU A 164 21.88 13.57 -2.38
N ILE A 165 21.38 12.36 -2.18
CA ILE A 165 22.10 11.12 -2.47
C ILE A 165 21.41 10.40 -3.63
N LEU A 166 22.15 10.13 -4.71
CA LEU A 166 21.73 9.31 -5.83
C LEU A 166 22.25 7.90 -5.64
N TYR A 167 21.46 6.92 -6.04
CA TYR A 167 21.87 5.52 -6.04
C TYR A 167 21.57 4.86 -7.38
N ASN A 168 22.34 3.80 -7.66
CA ASN A 168 22.24 3.05 -8.91
C ASN A 168 22.38 4.01 -10.11
N THR A 169 23.51 4.70 -10.14
CA THR A 169 23.81 5.77 -11.10
C THR A 169 24.34 5.21 -12.41
N THR A 170 24.00 5.83 -13.53
CA THR A 170 24.67 5.65 -14.82
C THR A 170 25.50 6.90 -15.11
N GLU A 171 26.81 6.73 -15.19
CA GLU A 171 27.79 7.82 -15.32
C GLU A 171 28.47 7.76 -16.69
N ASN A 172 28.34 8.80 -17.50
CA ASN A 172 28.90 8.87 -18.87
C ASN A 172 28.56 7.64 -19.74
N GLY A 173 27.37 7.06 -19.55
CA GLY A 173 26.89 5.86 -20.24
C GLY A 173 27.29 4.53 -19.61
N TYR A 174 28.06 4.53 -18.51
CA TYR A 174 28.43 3.32 -17.77
C TYR A 174 27.52 3.13 -16.55
N ALA A 175 26.84 1.98 -16.47
CA ALA A 175 26.00 1.65 -15.34
C ALA A 175 26.85 1.28 -14.10
N CYS A 176 26.62 1.98 -13.00
CA CYS A 176 27.27 1.76 -11.70
C CYS A 176 26.21 1.43 -10.64
N PRO A 177 25.61 0.22 -10.65
CA PRO A 177 24.43 -0.12 -9.85
C PRO A 177 24.70 -0.25 -8.34
N GLN A 178 25.97 -0.36 -7.94
CA GLN A 178 26.40 -0.42 -6.53
C GLN A 178 26.89 0.93 -5.99
N ARG A 179 26.87 1.97 -6.82
CA ARG A 179 27.37 3.29 -6.45
C ARG A 179 26.30 4.11 -5.77
N ILE A 180 26.68 4.76 -4.68
CA ILE A 180 26.00 5.93 -4.14
C ILE A 180 26.84 7.16 -4.45
N ARG A 181 26.18 8.26 -4.82
CA ARG A 181 26.80 9.57 -5.05
C ARG A 181 26.04 10.61 -4.25
N TRP A 182 26.72 11.56 -3.63
CA TRP A 182 26.08 12.58 -2.81
C TRP A 182 26.57 13.98 -3.20
N SER A 183 25.65 14.94 -3.09
CA SER A 183 25.90 16.36 -3.36
C SER A 183 26.84 16.98 -2.33
N GLN A 184 27.14 18.27 -2.48
CA GLN A 184 27.73 19.07 -1.42
C GLN A 184 26.72 19.22 -0.25
N ILE A 185 27.21 19.27 0.98
CA ILE A 185 26.38 19.57 2.15
C ILE A 185 25.74 20.95 2.01
N GLY A 186 24.42 21.05 2.18
CA GLY A 186 23.73 22.34 2.12
C GLY A 186 23.58 22.94 0.72
N ASN A 187 24.03 22.23 -0.33
CA ASN A 187 23.81 22.65 -1.71
C ASN A 187 23.64 21.44 -2.63
N ILE A 188 22.39 21.11 -2.94
CA ILE A 188 22.04 19.96 -3.80
C ILE A 188 22.35 20.16 -5.29
N MET A 189 22.67 21.39 -5.70
CA MET A 189 23.03 21.74 -7.08
C MET A 189 24.53 21.60 -7.37
N LYS A 190 25.32 21.21 -6.36
CA LYS A 190 26.77 21.08 -6.48
C LYS A 190 27.23 19.66 -6.18
N TRP A 191 28.03 19.09 -7.08
CA TRP A 191 28.43 17.69 -7.05
C TRP A 191 29.94 17.48 -7.18
N ASP A 192 30.72 18.56 -7.19
CA ASP A 192 32.17 18.55 -7.07
C ASP A 192 32.63 19.48 -5.94
N ASP A 193 33.87 19.29 -5.49
CA ASP A 193 34.46 20.10 -4.44
C ASP A 193 34.71 21.53 -4.91
N GLU A 194 34.89 22.47 -3.97
CA GLU A 194 35.36 23.80 -4.34
C GLU A 194 36.76 23.73 -4.97
N PRO A 195 37.14 24.67 -5.86
CA PRO A 195 38.50 24.75 -6.41
C PRO A 195 39.60 24.86 -5.34
N THR A 196 39.24 25.26 -4.11
CA THR A 196 40.11 25.29 -2.93
C THR A 196 40.40 23.89 -2.35
N GLY A 197 39.72 22.85 -2.84
CA GLY A 197 39.73 21.49 -2.29
C GLY A 197 38.81 21.30 -1.08
N GLU A 198 37.98 22.31 -0.77
CA GLU A 198 37.00 22.26 0.32
C GLU A 198 35.67 21.70 -0.21
N GLY A 199 35.18 20.61 0.37
CA GLY A 199 33.92 20.02 -0.05
C GLY A 199 33.70 18.65 0.54
N GLU A 200 32.43 18.34 0.76
CA GLU A 200 31.98 17.03 1.21
C GLU A 200 31.25 16.28 0.08
N SER A 201 31.32 16.75 -1.17
CA SER A 201 30.78 16.01 -2.31
C SER A 201 31.56 14.71 -2.55
N GLY A 202 30.91 13.68 -3.06
CA GLY A 202 31.59 12.41 -3.24
C GLY A 202 30.75 11.27 -3.77
N TRP A 203 31.43 10.14 -3.89
CA TRP A 203 30.84 8.87 -4.29
C TRP A 203 31.45 7.74 -3.47
N GLY A 204 30.72 6.64 -3.35
CA GLY A 204 31.17 5.44 -2.67
C GLY A 204 30.43 4.21 -3.17
N ASP A 205 31.14 3.11 -3.30
CA ASP A 205 30.54 1.86 -3.80
C ASP A 205 30.18 0.93 -2.62
N LEU A 206 28.98 0.35 -2.65
CA LEU A 206 28.49 -0.62 -1.66
C LEU A 206 28.87 -2.03 -2.09
N THR A 207 30.16 -2.35 -1.96
CA THR A 207 30.77 -3.59 -2.49
C THR A 207 30.52 -4.83 -1.63
N ASP A 208 30.00 -4.66 -0.42
CA ASP A 208 29.65 -5.78 0.45
C ASP A 208 28.39 -6.43 -0.11
N GLY A 209 28.58 -7.50 -0.90
CA GLY A 209 27.54 -8.22 -1.64
C GLY A 209 27.64 -8.04 -3.16
N VAL A 210 27.16 -9.03 -3.92
CA VAL A 210 27.19 -9.06 -5.40
C VAL A 210 25.94 -8.46 -6.06
N ASP A 211 25.05 -7.91 -5.25
CA ASP A 211 23.72 -7.43 -5.60
C ASP A 211 23.68 -5.91 -5.82
N TRP A 212 22.62 -5.44 -6.47
CA TRP A 212 22.42 -4.05 -6.86
C TRP A 212 21.54 -3.29 -5.87
N ILE A 213 21.72 -1.97 -5.78
CA ILE A 213 20.92 -1.12 -4.90
C ILE A 213 19.54 -0.92 -5.52
N GLN A 214 18.50 -1.21 -4.73
CA GLN A 214 17.09 -1.06 -5.10
C GLN A 214 16.49 0.23 -4.53
N ARG A 215 16.72 0.52 -3.24
CA ARG A 215 16.29 1.78 -2.60
C ARG A 215 17.12 2.13 -1.38
N LEU A 216 17.26 3.43 -1.13
CA LEU A 216 17.74 3.97 0.13
C LEU A 216 16.54 4.54 0.91
N VAL A 217 16.42 4.23 2.20
CA VAL A 217 15.36 4.76 3.07
C VAL A 217 15.98 5.24 4.38
N PRO A 218 15.66 6.45 4.87
CA PRO A 218 16.20 6.93 6.14
C PRO A 218 15.47 6.23 7.29
N LEU A 219 16.19 5.85 8.35
CA LEU A 219 15.64 5.27 9.57
C LEU A 219 16.32 5.90 10.78
N GLY A 220 15.62 6.83 11.43
CA GLY A 220 16.20 7.70 12.45
C GLY A 220 17.37 8.52 11.90
N ASN A 221 18.57 8.32 12.44
CA ASN A 221 19.79 9.03 12.01
C ASN A 221 20.63 8.25 10.98
N TYR A 222 20.17 7.06 10.57
CA TYR A 222 20.88 6.19 9.64
C TYR A 222 20.17 6.16 8.29
N ILE A 223 20.91 5.83 7.25
CA ILE A 223 20.34 5.53 5.94
C ILE A 223 20.48 4.04 5.70
N VAL A 224 19.38 3.35 5.46
CA VAL A 224 19.39 1.92 5.17
C VAL A 224 19.34 1.73 3.66
N ALA A 225 20.41 1.14 3.13
CA ALA A 225 20.53 0.73 1.74
C ALA A 225 19.97 -0.68 1.55
N TYR A 226 18.82 -0.77 0.90
CA TYR A 226 18.22 -2.04 0.50
C TYR A 226 18.71 -2.43 -0.88
N LYS A 227 19.37 -3.58 -0.95
CA LYS A 227 19.83 -4.22 -2.17
C LYS A 227 18.93 -5.43 -2.46
N GLU A 228 19.10 -6.07 -3.61
CA GLU A 228 18.24 -7.20 -4.03
C GLU A 228 18.31 -8.40 -3.06
N ARG A 229 19.45 -8.63 -2.41
CA ARG A 229 19.66 -9.82 -1.54
C ARG A 229 20.42 -9.51 -0.24
N SER A 230 20.66 -8.24 0.04
CA SER A 230 21.34 -7.78 1.24
C SER A 230 20.85 -6.41 1.67
N ILE A 231 21.07 -6.09 2.95
CA ILE A 231 20.72 -4.81 3.55
C ILE A 231 21.98 -4.23 4.18
N GLN A 232 22.31 -2.98 3.88
CA GLN A 232 23.49 -2.30 4.43
C GLN A 232 23.08 -0.99 5.11
N VAL A 233 23.65 -0.69 6.27
CA VAL A 233 23.34 0.55 7.01
C VAL A 233 24.50 1.53 6.85
N LEU A 234 24.16 2.75 6.46
CA LEU A 234 25.06 3.88 6.28
C LEU A 234 24.91 4.85 7.44
N ASN A 235 26.03 5.28 8.01
CA ASN A 235 26.08 6.26 9.09
C ASN A 235 26.89 7.48 8.66
N TYR A 236 26.38 8.68 8.93
CA TYR A 236 27.12 9.90 8.69
C TYR A 236 28.18 10.11 9.79
N VAL A 237 29.45 10.19 9.41
CA VAL A 237 30.59 10.41 10.32
C VAL A 237 31.29 11.75 10.05
N GLY A 238 31.24 12.22 8.81
CA GLY A 238 31.89 13.46 8.36
C GLY A 238 33.41 13.32 8.14
N GLY A 239 34.03 14.37 7.61
CA GLY A 239 35.47 14.38 7.32
C GLY A 239 35.82 13.60 6.03
N THR A 240 36.92 12.86 6.03
CA THR A 240 37.41 12.17 4.79
C THR A 240 36.58 10.94 4.42
N LEU A 241 36.01 10.25 5.41
CA LEU A 241 35.08 9.13 5.22
C LEU A 241 33.69 9.59 5.67
N ILE A 242 32.99 10.25 4.75
CA ILE A 242 31.71 10.92 5.05
C ILE A 242 30.66 9.92 5.52
N TRP A 243 30.58 8.78 4.83
CA TRP A 243 29.65 7.70 5.12
C TRP A 243 30.40 6.45 5.59
N ASP A 244 30.22 6.09 6.85
CA ASP A 244 30.64 4.79 7.39
C ASP A 244 29.62 3.72 7.02
N LYS A 245 30.12 2.54 6.67
CA LYS A 245 29.31 1.44 6.14
C LYS A 245 29.38 0.28 7.12
N ARG A 246 28.24 -0.09 7.71
CA ARG A 246 28.15 -1.30 8.52
C ARG A 246 28.23 -2.55 7.63
N PRO A 247 28.70 -3.69 8.16
CA PRO A 247 28.62 -4.95 7.45
C PRO A 247 27.20 -5.23 6.98
N ALA A 248 27.06 -5.66 5.71
CA ALA A 248 25.76 -5.97 5.14
C ALA A 248 25.15 -7.24 5.77
N ILE A 249 23.86 -7.20 6.06
CA ILE A 249 23.05 -8.36 6.44
C ILE A 249 22.74 -9.11 5.13
N ILE A 250 23.28 -10.31 4.99
CA ILE A 250 23.15 -11.13 3.77
C ILE A 250 22.01 -12.13 3.93
N GLY A 251 21.23 -12.34 2.87
CA GLY A 251 20.21 -13.39 2.80
C GLY A 251 18.79 -12.85 2.62
N THR A 252 18.60 -11.56 2.91
CA THR A 252 17.32 -10.85 2.75
C THR A 252 17.59 -9.52 2.05
N GLY A 253 16.74 -9.16 1.10
CA GLY A 253 16.81 -7.90 0.36
C GLY A 253 15.41 -7.40 0.00
N LEU A 254 15.34 -6.42 -0.89
CA LEU A 254 14.09 -5.79 -1.31
C LEU A 254 13.68 -6.27 -2.71
N LEU A 255 12.40 -6.67 -2.85
CA LEU A 255 11.85 -7.18 -4.11
C LEU A 255 11.71 -6.08 -5.17
N ALA A 256 11.19 -4.91 -4.78
CA ALA A 256 10.93 -3.78 -5.67
C ALA A 256 11.30 -2.47 -4.99
N PRO A 257 11.79 -1.45 -5.72
CA PRO A 257 12.16 -0.16 -5.13
C PRO A 257 11.04 0.45 -4.28
N LYS A 258 9.79 0.42 -4.73
CA LYS A 258 8.67 1.00 -3.99
C LYS A 258 8.03 0.07 -2.95
N ALA A 259 8.44 -1.20 -2.83
CA ALA A 259 7.84 -2.18 -1.93
C ALA A 259 8.39 -2.14 -0.49
N ILE A 260 8.63 -0.94 0.03
CA ILE A 260 9.11 -0.67 1.39
C ILE A 260 8.37 0.51 2.00
N MET A 261 8.08 0.39 3.28
CA MET A 261 7.42 1.38 4.11
C MET A 261 8.24 1.70 5.34
N ASP A 262 8.32 2.98 5.68
CA ASP A 262 8.83 3.42 6.97
C ASP A 262 7.65 3.63 7.93
N LEU A 263 7.68 2.96 9.09
CA LEU A 263 6.73 3.16 10.19
C LEU A 263 7.30 4.04 11.30
N GLY A 264 8.48 4.61 11.10
CA GLY A 264 9.20 5.49 12.02
C GLY A 264 10.20 4.75 12.91
N ASP A 265 9.80 3.62 13.49
CA ASP A 265 10.68 2.78 14.34
C ASP A 265 11.16 1.50 13.65
N GLU A 266 10.41 1.03 12.65
CA GLU A 266 10.74 -0.12 11.82
C GLU A 266 10.38 0.11 10.35
N HIS A 267 11.09 -0.59 9.47
CA HIS A 267 10.73 -0.67 8.05
C HIS A 267 10.06 -1.99 7.76
N ILE A 268 8.87 -1.95 7.16
CA ILE A 268 8.20 -3.14 6.62
C ILE A 268 8.40 -3.18 5.11
N PHE A 269 8.87 -4.32 4.60
CA PHE A 269 9.17 -4.45 3.18
C PHE A 269 8.94 -5.86 2.66
N ILE A 270 8.72 -5.96 1.35
CA ILE A 270 8.60 -7.24 0.65
C ILE A 270 9.98 -7.70 0.24
N GLY A 271 10.40 -8.84 0.79
CA GLY A 271 11.60 -9.55 0.35
C GLY A 271 11.33 -10.54 -0.78
N PRO A 272 12.36 -11.27 -1.24
CA PRO A 272 12.24 -12.22 -2.33
C PRO A 272 11.42 -13.48 -2.00
N ASP A 273 11.25 -13.80 -0.71
CA ASP A 273 10.63 -15.03 -0.22
C ASP A 273 9.56 -14.81 0.86
N ASN A 274 9.62 -13.69 1.58
CA ASN A 274 8.65 -13.33 2.63
C ASN A 274 8.56 -11.82 2.79
N ILE A 275 7.64 -11.37 3.66
CA ILE A 275 7.53 -9.98 4.08
C ILE A 275 8.21 -9.83 5.43
N TYR A 276 9.08 -8.85 5.53
CA TYR A 276 9.98 -8.66 6.66
C TYR A 276 9.75 -7.30 7.33
N SER A 277 10.05 -7.24 8.63
CA SER A 277 10.23 -6.00 9.37
C SER A 277 11.70 -5.87 9.79
N PHE A 278 12.27 -4.67 9.67
CA PHE A 278 13.63 -4.35 10.07
C PHE A 278 13.69 -3.12 10.98
N ASN A 279 14.34 -3.26 12.14
CA ASN A 279 14.42 -2.22 13.18
C ASN A 279 15.87 -1.79 13.50
N LEU A 280 16.76 -1.78 12.49
CA LEU A 280 18.22 -1.54 12.59
C LEU A 280 19.04 -2.62 13.31
N MET A 281 18.43 -3.44 14.16
CA MET A 281 19.12 -4.52 14.88
C MET A 281 18.91 -5.86 14.20
N ASP A 282 17.65 -6.26 14.02
CA ASP A 282 17.29 -7.58 13.51
C ASP A 282 16.26 -7.49 12.38
N VAL A 283 16.29 -8.49 11.51
CA VAL A 283 15.27 -8.72 10.48
C VAL A 283 14.30 -9.77 11.01
N SER A 284 13.04 -9.41 11.18
CA SER A 284 11.96 -10.29 11.65
C SER A 284 10.97 -10.59 10.54
N ILE A 285 10.29 -11.73 10.63
CA ILE A 285 9.28 -12.13 9.64
C ILE A 285 7.91 -11.59 10.07
N ALA A 286 7.27 -10.81 9.20
CA ALA A 286 5.93 -10.24 9.43
C ALA A 286 4.83 -10.93 8.60
N GLY A 287 5.21 -11.55 7.47
CA GLY A 287 4.30 -12.00 6.42
C GLY A 287 3.87 -13.46 6.42
N ASP A 288 4.30 -14.31 7.36
CA ASP A 288 4.13 -15.78 7.28
C ASP A 288 2.68 -16.22 6.99
N ASN A 289 1.70 -15.49 7.52
CA ASN A 289 0.29 -15.80 7.36
C ASN A 289 -0.24 -15.64 5.92
N ILE A 290 0.41 -14.81 5.10
CA ILE A 290 -0.06 -14.43 3.76
C ILE A 290 0.97 -14.66 2.64
N SER A 291 2.25 -14.75 2.98
CA SER A 291 3.36 -14.73 2.02
C SER A 291 3.22 -15.77 0.92
N LYS A 292 2.86 -17.01 1.26
CA LYS A 292 2.65 -18.07 0.28
C LYS A 292 1.59 -17.72 -0.77
N GLU A 293 0.42 -17.23 -0.32
CA GLU A 293 -0.65 -16.82 -1.23
C GLU A 293 -0.22 -15.61 -2.07
N PHE A 294 0.47 -14.64 -1.44
CA PHE A 294 1.00 -13.46 -2.14
C PHE A 294 1.95 -13.86 -3.28
N PHE A 295 2.93 -14.72 -3.04
CA PHE A 295 3.87 -15.16 -4.07
C PHE A 295 3.25 -16.11 -5.12
N GLU A 296 2.16 -16.81 -4.77
CA GLU A 296 1.37 -17.58 -5.75
C GLU A 296 0.55 -16.66 -6.67
N MET A 297 0.08 -15.51 -6.16
CA MET A 297 -0.67 -14.54 -6.95
C MET A 297 0.23 -13.57 -7.73
N LEU A 298 1.44 -13.29 -7.27
CA LEU A 298 2.34 -12.29 -7.86
C LEU A 298 2.85 -12.74 -9.24
N GLU A 299 2.75 -11.86 -10.24
CA GLU A 299 3.37 -12.09 -11.55
C GLU A 299 4.88 -11.78 -11.48
N PRO A 300 5.78 -12.77 -11.70
CA PRO A 300 7.22 -12.57 -11.53
C PRO A 300 7.80 -11.50 -12.46
N SER A 301 7.27 -11.39 -13.68
CA SER A 301 7.75 -10.47 -14.72
C SER A 301 7.54 -8.99 -14.37
N TYR A 302 6.57 -8.69 -13.51
CA TYR A 302 6.23 -7.34 -13.05
C TYR A 302 6.47 -7.14 -11.55
N SER A 303 7.25 -8.02 -10.92
CA SER A 303 7.52 -7.94 -9.48
C SER A 303 8.20 -6.62 -9.07
N HIS A 304 8.95 -5.97 -9.97
CA HIS A 304 9.63 -4.69 -9.73
C HIS A 304 8.70 -3.47 -9.67
N THR A 305 7.44 -3.59 -10.10
CA THR A 305 6.46 -2.48 -10.06
C THR A 305 5.67 -2.43 -8.75
N ALA A 306 5.88 -3.39 -7.84
CA ALA A 306 5.19 -3.42 -6.56
C ALA A 306 5.45 -2.15 -5.74
N CYS A 307 4.38 -1.58 -5.20
CA CYS A 307 4.38 -0.29 -4.52
C CYS A 307 3.77 -0.41 -3.12
N ALA A 308 4.37 0.26 -2.14
CA ALA A 308 3.87 0.32 -0.77
C ALA A 308 3.34 1.73 -0.47
N PHE A 309 2.17 1.82 0.18
CA PHE A 309 1.56 3.08 0.62
C PHE A 309 0.99 3.00 2.04
N PHE A 310 1.29 3.97 2.89
CA PHE A 310 0.84 4.00 4.28
C PHE A 310 -0.35 4.94 4.37
N VAL A 311 -1.45 4.46 4.92
CA VAL A 311 -2.59 5.31 5.26
C VAL A 311 -2.45 5.70 6.73
N GLU A 312 -2.24 6.98 7.03
CA GLU A 312 -2.10 7.41 8.43
C GLU A 312 -3.44 7.44 9.18
N GLU A 313 -4.54 7.75 8.47
CA GLU A 313 -5.89 7.85 9.06
C GLU A 313 -6.41 6.50 9.56
N VAL A 314 -6.00 5.43 8.89
CA VAL A 314 -6.35 4.06 9.22
C VAL A 314 -5.03 3.30 9.24
N PRO A 315 -4.56 2.78 10.39
CA PRO A 315 -3.22 2.22 10.55
C PRO A 315 -3.02 0.96 9.68
N GLU A 316 -2.87 1.16 8.38
CA GLU A 316 -2.84 0.16 7.32
C GLU A 316 -1.72 0.47 6.34
N ASN A 317 -0.86 -0.53 6.17
CA ASN A 317 0.17 -0.56 5.15
C ASN A 317 -0.38 -1.32 3.96
N TRP A 318 -0.41 -0.68 2.81
CA TRP A 318 -0.86 -1.26 1.57
C TRP A 318 0.33 -1.66 0.73
N PHE A 319 0.32 -2.87 0.19
CA PHE A 319 1.26 -3.30 -0.82
C PHE A 319 0.50 -3.73 -2.06
N VAL A 320 0.68 -2.97 -3.14
CA VAL A 320 -0.02 -3.13 -4.40
C VAL A 320 0.90 -3.79 -5.40
N PHE A 321 0.37 -4.77 -6.14
CA PHE A 321 1.15 -5.61 -7.03
C PHE A 321 0.34 -6.07 -8.25
N VAL A 322 1.05 -6.54 -9.28
CA VAL A 322 0.48 -7.15 -10.47
C VAL A 322 0.25 -8.62 -10.21
N SER A 323 -1.00 -9.07 -10.28
CA SER A 323 -1.31 -10.49 -10.17
C SER A 323 -1.11 -11.24 -11.48
N THR A 324 -0.93 -12.56 -11.43
CA THR A 324 -0.84 -13.44 -12.61
C THR A 324 -2.11 -13.41 -13.49
N ASN A 325 -3.22 -12.88 -12.97
CA ASN A 325 -4.48 -12.74 -13.69
C ASN A 325 -4.67 -11.35 -14.31
N SER A 326 -3.72 -10.42 -14.12
CA SER A 326 -3.75 -9.11 -14.76
C SER A 326 -3.58 -9.26 -16.27
N VAL A 327 -4.52 -8.72 -17.03
CA VAL A 327 -4.54 -8.83 -18.50
C VAL A 327 -3.56 -7.85 -19.15
N ASP A 328 -3.35 -6.70 -18.49
CA ASP A 328 -2.68 -5.54 -19.09
C ASP A 328 -1.29 -5.26 -18.49
N GLY A 329 -0.84 -6.09 -17.53
CA GLY A 329 0.45 -5.92 -16.85
C GLY A 329 0.48 -4.79 -15.82
N PHE A 330 -0.69 -4.24 -15.46
CA PHE A 330 -0.84 -3.21 -14.43
C PHE A 330 -1.30 -3.81 -13.09
N PRO A 331 -1.04 -3.10 -11.98
CA PRO A 331 -1.45 -3.58 -10.66
C PRO A 331 -2.96 -3.71 -10.56
N ASP A 332 -3.44 -4.81 -9.98
CA ASP A 332 -4.86 -5.15 -9.85
C ASP A 332 -5.24 -5.56 -8.42
N LYS A 333 -4.27 -6.04 -7.63
CA LYS A 333 -4.47 -6.54 -6.27
C LYS A 333 -3.55 -5.87 -5.27
N MET A 334 -4.00 -5.89 -4.03
CA MET A 334 -3.31 -5.33 -2.88
C MET A 334 -3.42 -6.27 -1.69
N ILE A 335 -2.32 -6.42 -0.97
CA ILE A 335 -2.34 -6.94 0.40
C ILE A 335 -2.29 -5.76 1.37
N CYS A 336 -3.12 -5.80 2.41
CA CYS A 336 -3.16 -4.79 3.45
C CYS A 336 -2.66 -5.41 4.75
N TYR A 337 -1.82 -4.67 5.46
CA TYR A 337 -1.34 -5.02 6.79
C TYR A 337 -1.78 -3.95 7.77
N ASN A 338 -2.61 -4.32 8.73
CA ASN A 338 -3.01 -3.41 9.79
C ASN A 338 -1.96 -3.44 10.90
N THR A 339 -1.33 -2.29 11.21
CA THR A 339 -0.18 -2.23 12.14
C THR A 339 -0.57 -2.47 13.60
N ASP A 340 -1.80 -2.10 13.99
CA ASP A 340 -2.32 -2.32 15.35
C ASP A 340 -2.66 -3.79 15.61
N THR A 341 -3.46 -4.39 14.73
CA THR A 341 -3.97 -5.76 14.90
C THR A 341 -2.97 -6.82 14.40
N LYS A 342 -1.99 -6.40 13.59
CA LYS A 342 -1.06 -7.24 12.82
C LYS A 342 -1.79 -8.21 11.89
N ALA A 343 -2.94 -7.79 11.40
CA ALA A 343 -3.82 -8.58 10.55
C ALA A 343 -3.55 -8.31 9.07
N TRP A 344 -3.56 -9.38 8.28
CA TRP A 344 -3.44 -9.31 6.82
C TRP A 344 -4.81 -9.44 6.15
N SER A 345 -5.06 -8.65 5.10
CA SER A 345 -6.22 -8.77 4.21
C SER A 345 -5.82 -8.65 2.73
N ILE A 346 -6.69 -9.13 1.84
CA ILE A 346 -6.54 -9.01 0.38
C ILE A 346 -7.66 -8.12 -0.15
N ARG A 347 -7.32 -7.24 -1.10
CA ARG A 347 -8.26 -6.29 -1.71
C ARG A 347 -7.96 -6.07 -3.20
N ASP A 348 -8.98 -5.74 -3.97
CA ASP A 348 -8.87 -5.18 -5.32
C ASP A 348 -8.35 -3.75 -5.27
N MET A 349 -7.27 -3.47 -6.01
CA MET A 349 -6.76 -2.11 -6.15
C MET A 349 -6.11 -1.93 -7.54
N PRO A 350 -6.88 -1.51 -8.55
CA PRO A 350 -6.37 -1.28 -9.90
C PRO A 350 -5.70 0.10 -10.03
N MET A 351 -4.76 0.40 -9.14
CA MET A 351 -4.10 1.71 -9.03
C MET A 351 -2.58 1.53 -9.04
N SER A 352 -1.86 2.41 -9.72
CA SER A 352 -0.41 2.35 -9.92
C SER A 352 0.38 3.30 -9.02
N ALA A 353 -0.25 4.40 -8.57
CA ALA A 353 0.39 5.38 -7.71
C ALA A 353 -0.54 5.78 -6.56
N PHE A 354 0.05 6.17 -5.44
CA PHE A 354 -0.65 6.63 -4.25
C PHE A 354 0.05 7.86 -3.70
N GLY A 355 -0.71 8.74 -3.07
CA GLY A 355 -0.23 9.92 -2.37
C GLY A 355 -1.32 10.43 -1.44
N TYR A 356 -1.04 11.52 -0.74
CA TYR A 356 -2.03 12.21 0.07
C TYR A 356 -2.04 13.69 -0.29
N TYR A 357 -3.09 14.41 0.13
CA TYR A 357 -3.20 15.85 -0.03
C TYR A 357 -4.00 16.45 1.13
N ASN A 358 -3.49 17.51 1.74
CA ASN A 358 -4.21 18.24 2.78
C ASN A 358 -4.90 19.44 2.15
N LEU A 359 -6.23 19.47 2.17
CA LEU A 359 -6.97 20.66 1.75
C LEU A 359 -6.73 21.80 2.75
N ARG A 360 -6.26 22.94 2.23
CA ARG A 360 -5.95 24.16 3.01
C ARG A 360 -7.20 24.95 3.42
N ASP A 361 -8.33 24.76 2.73
CA ASP A 361 -9.56 25.55 2.93
C ASP A 361 -10.80 24.67 3.20
N GLU A 362 -11.73 25.22 3.98
CA GLU A 362 -13.01 24.61 4.36
C GLU A 362 -13.94 24.46 3.14
N GLY A 363 -14.56 23.29 2.99
CA GLY A 363 -15.76 23.16 2.15
C GLY A 363 -16.87 24.03 2.74
N THR A 364 -17.18 25.15 2.09
CA THR A 364 -18.27 26.02 2.54
C THR A 364 -19.62 25.43 2.13
N TRP A 365 -20.65 25.69 2.95
CA TRP A 365 -22.04 25.26 2.80
C TRP A 365 -22.64 25.45 1.40
N ASP A 366 -22.07 26.34 0.58
CA ASP A 366 -22.55 26.70 -0.76
C ASP A 366 -22.12 25.70 -1.87
N THR A 367 -21.31 24.68 -1.52
CA THR A 367 -20.78 23.68 -2.49
C THR A 367 -21.30 22.26 -2.30
N ASP A 368 -22.09 22.02 -1.25
CA ASP A 368 -22.69 20.70 -1.00
C ASP A 368 -24.03 20.57 -1.74
N ASN A 369 -24.07 19.70 -2.75
CA ASN A 369 -25.24 19.45 -3.59
C ASN A 369 -26.18 18.37 -3.00
N GLU A 370 -25.89 17.82 -1.82
CA GLU A 370 -26.72 16.79 -1.20
C GLU A 370 -27.92 17.39 -0.44
N THR A 371 -29.06 16.70 -0.56
CA THR A 371 -30.29 17.08 0.15
C THR A 371 -30.24 16.60 1.59
N TRP A 372 -30.69 17.43 2.54
CA TRP A 372 -30.70 17.18 4.00
C TRP A 372 -31.13 15.78 4.47
N ASP A 373 -31.92 15.06 3.69
CA ASP A 373 -32.47 13.74 4.05
C ASP A 373 -31.55 12.54 3.71
N SER A 374 -30.40 12.74 3.04
CA SER A 374 -29.42 11.69 2.68
C SER A 374 -28.06 11.79 3.38
N ASP A 375 -27.81 12.84 4.17
CA ASP A 375 -26.50 13.10 4.76
C ASP A 375 -26.33 12.36 6.11
N ASP A 376 -25.58 11.25 6.07
CA ASP A 376 -25.16 10.46 7.25
C ASP A 376 -23.71 10.81 7.67
N THR A 377 -23.19 11.96 7.20
CA THR A 377 -21.86 12.43 7.54
C THR A 377 -21.90 13.18 8.87
N SER A 378 -21.12 12.74 9.85
CA SER A 378 -20.99 13.45 11.12
C SER A 378 -20.27 14.78 10.91
N TRP A 379 -21.00 15.88 11.01
CA TRP A 379 -20.47 17.24 11.12
C TRP A 379 -19.47 17.31 12.29
N ASP A 380 -18.31 17.97 12.09
CA ASP A 380 -17.14 18.00 13.01
C ASP A 380 -16.31 16.69 13.14
N SER A 381 -16.33 15.80 12.16
CA SER A 381 -15.35 14.69 12.13
C SER A 381 -13.96 15.20 11.72
N SER A 382 -12.90 14.77 12.43
CA SER A 382 -11.50 15.03 12.06
C SER A 382 -11.10 14.49 10.68
N THR A 383 -11.97 13.73 10.02
CA THR A 383 -11.83 13.22 8.64
C THR A 383 -12.49 14.11 7.58
N VAL A 384 -13.24 15.15 7.98
CA VAL A 384 -13.98 16.07 7.08
C VAL A 384 -13.63 17.54 7.36
N LEU A 385 -12.94 17.83 8.48
CA LEU A 385 -12.44 19.15 8.82
C LEU A 385 -11.25 19.56 7.93
N ALA A 386 -11.01 20.87 7.81
CA ALA A 386 -9.85 21.42 7.10
C ALA A 386 -8.53 20.80 7.61
N ASN A 387 -7.58 20.53 6.71
CA ASN A 387 -6.36 19.74 6.92
C ASN A 387 -6.54 18.22 7.18
N ALA A 388 -7.72 17.63 6.94
CA ALA A 388 -7.83 16.18 6.88
C ALA A 388 -7.05 15.65 5.65
N PRO A 389 -6.18 14.63 5.80
CA PRO A 389 -5.42 14.09 4.69
C PRO A 389 -6.30 13.30 3.73
N ILE A 390 -6.50 13.84 2.54
CA ILE A 390 -7.17 13.14 1.45
C ILE A 390 -6.19 12.17 0.81
N ASN A 391 -6.44 10.88 0.97
CA ASN A 391 -5.68 9.84 0.30
C ASN A 391 -6.09 9.76 -1.18
N LEU A 392 -5.12 9.89 -2.08
CA LEU A 392 -5.28 9.90 -3.52
C LEU A 392 -4.62 8.66 -4.15
N ALA A 393 -5.18 8.23 -5.28
CA ALA A 393 -4.63 7.15 -6.08
C ALA A 393 -4.72 7.48 -7.57
N GLY A 394 -3.72 7.06 -8.34
CA GLY A 394 -3.68 7.23 -9.78
C GLY A 394 -3.78 5.88 -10.49
N ASP A 395 -4.50 5.84 -11.62
CA ASP A 395 -4.65 4.64 -12.42
C ASP A 395 -3.75 4.62 -13.67
N GLN A 396 -3.84 3.51 -14.42
CA GLN A 396 -3.14 3.30 -15.69
C GLN A 396 -3.61 4.22 -16.82
N ASN A 397 -4.82 4.77 -16.74
CA ASN A 397 -5.41 5.59 -17.79
C ASN A 397 -5.17 7.09 -17.57
N GLY A 398 -4.56 7.48 -16.44
CA GLY A 398 -4.30 8.87 -16.09
C GLY A 398 -5.43 9.52 -15.27
N PHE A 399 -6.37 8.75 -14.73
CA PHE A 399 -7.37 9.26 -13.78
C PHE A 399 -6.84 9.26 -12.35
N ILE A 400 -7.23 10.28 -11.60
CA ILE A 400 -6.94 10.41 -10.17
C ILE A 400 -8.22 10.15 -9.39
N TYR A 401 -8.11 9.30 -8.38
CA TYR A 401 -9.17 8.84 -7.53
C TYR A 401 -8.92 9.25 -6.07
N VAL A 402 -10.01 9.46 -5.33
CA VAL A 402 -10.01 9.66 -3.89
C VAL A 402 -10.68 8.46 -3.20
N PHE A 403 -10.15 8.04 -2.06
CA PHE A 403 -10.71 6.94 -1.27
C PHE A 403 -11.93 7.38 -0.47
N GLN A 404 -13.08 7.39 -1.12
CA GLN A 404 -14.37 7.70 -0.51
C GLN A 404 -15.47 6.76 -1.03
N GLY A 405 -16.56 6.69 -0.27
CA GLY A 405 -17.73 5.88 -0.62
C GLY A 405 -17.53 4.36 -0.43
N ASN A 406 -18.43 3.57 -1.02
CA ASN A 406 -18.49 2.11 -0.91
C ASN A 406 -18.65 1.43 -2.29
N SER A 407 -18.21 2.10 -3.35
CA SER A 407 -18.27 1.65 -4.74
C SER A 407 -16.92 1.83 -5.44
N LYS A 408 -16.73 1.17 -6.59
CA LYS A 408 -15.56 1.36 -7.46
C LYS A 408 -15.94 2.34 -8.56
N ASP A 409 -15.92 3.64 -8.28
CA ASP A 409 -16.35 4.69 -9.20
C ASP A 409 -17.79 4.44 -9.73
N GLY A 410 -18.71 4.14 -8.82
CA GLY A 410 -20.10 3.82 -9.14
C GLY A 410 -20.37 2.36 -9.55
N THR A 411 -19.33 1.52 -9.68
CA THR A 411 -19.47 0.08 -9.94
C THR A 411 -19.46 -0.78 -8.66
N ASP A 412 -19.91 -2.03 -8.78
CA ASP A 412 -20.08 -2.95 -7.66
C ASP A 412 -18.74 -3.33 -7.00
N LEU A 413 -18.68 -3.21 -5.67
CA LEU A 413 -17.58 -3.66 -4.83
C LEU A 413 -18.02 -4.90 -4.06
N ALA A 414 -17.63 -6.09 -4.52
CA ALA A 414 -17.94 -7.34 -3.82
C ALA A 414 -17.10 -7.48 -2.55
N PHE A 415 -17.69 -8.04 -1.50
CA PHE A 415 -17.07 -8.35 -0.22
C PHE A 415 -17.25 -9.83 0.07
N SER A 416 -16.20 -10.51 0.55
CA SER A 416 -16.32 -11.89 1.03
C SER A 416 -15.45 -12.17 2.25
N LEU A 417 -15.95 -12.99 3.16
CA LEU A 417 -15.24 -13.52 4.32
C LEU A 417 -15.54 -15.00 4.45
N THR A 418 -14.52 -15.84 4.50
CA THR A 418 -14.65 -17.27 4.75
C THR A 418 -13.98 -17.65 6.06
N SER A 419 -14.81 -18.13 6.98
CA SER A 419 -14.34 -18.65 8.27
C SER A 419 -13.60 -19.97 8.09
N LYS A 420 -12.86 -20.35 9.14
CA LYS A 420 -12.17 -21.63 9.18
C LYS A 420 -13.11 -22.83 9.12
N LEU A 421 -12.49 -24.00 8.97
CA LEU A 421 -13.19 -25.27 9.01
C LEU A 421 -13.43 -25.71 10.48
N PHE A 422 -14.63 -25.48 10.99
CA PHE A 422 -15.04 -25.86 12.34
C PHE A 422 -15.29 -27.37 12.44
N ASP A 423 -14.60 -28.00 13.40
CA ASP A 423 -14.78 -29.40 13.79
C ASP A 423 -15.63 -29.56 15.07
N PHE A 424 -15.90 -28.46 15.78
CA PHE A 424 -16.65 -28.41 17.05
C PHE A 424 -16.11 -29.39 18.10
N ASP A 425 -14.77 -29.50 18.18
CA ASP A 425 -14.02 -30.36 19.11
C ASP A 425 -14.28 -31.87 18.98
N LYS A 426 -15.04 -32.29 17.94
CA LYS A 426 -15.41 -33.71 17.72
C LYS A 426 -15.39 -34.08 16.24
N PRO A 427 -14.22 -34.20 15.59
CA PRO A 427 -14.11 -34.44 14.15
C PRO A 427 -14.83 -35.72 13.68
N PHE A 428 -14.87 -36.77 14.51
CA PHE A 428 -15.45 -38.08 14.16
C PHE A 428 -16.99 -38.11 14.11
N ARG A 429 -17.69 -37.10 14.65
CA ARG A 429 -19.16 -37.11 14.73
C ARG A 429 -19.78 -36.23 13.66
N LEU A 430 -20.91 -36.69 13.11
CA LEU A 430 -21.79 -35.85 12.32
C LEU A 430 -22.49 -34.84 13.23
N LYS A 431 -22.48 -33.57 12.83
CA LYS A 431 -23.21 -32.49 13.49
C LYS A 431 -24.27 -31.93 12.55
N ARG A 432 -25.27 -31.31 13.13
CA ARG A 432 -26.35 -30.60 12.43
C ARG A 432 -26.31 -29.15 12.88
N LEU A 433 -25.95 -28.25 11.96
CA LEU A 433 -26.00 -26.81 12.19
C LEU A 433 -27.44 -26.37 12.01
N LYS A 434 -27.98 -25.68 13.03
CA LYS A 434 -29.40 -25.30 13.12
C LYS A 434 -29.63 -23.80 12.99
N ARG A 435 -28.68 -23.00 13.47
CA ARG A 435 -28.82 -21.55 13.52
C ARG A 435 -27.47 -20.86 13.55
N ILE A 436 -27.40 -19.71 12.90
CA ILE A 436 -26.29 -18.78 12.99
C ILE A 436 -26.85 -17.47 13.55
N GLN A 437 -26.31 -16.98 14.64
CA GLN A 437 -26.64 -15.67 15.19
C GLN A 437 -25.50 -14.70 14.89
N LEU A 438 -25.79 -13.56 14.27
CA LEU A 438 -24.78 -12.58 13.87
C LEU A 438 -24.78 -11.38 14.83
N MET A 439 -23.58 -10.88 15.13
CA MET A 439 -23.37 -9.61 15.83
C MET A 439 -22.91 -8.59 14.79
N VAL A 440 -23.87 -8.03 14.05
CA VAL A 440 -23.66 -7.02 13.00
C VAL A 440 -24.29 -5.70 13.41
N SER A 441 -23.69 -4.59 12.98
CA SER A 441 -24.35 -3.28 13.06
C SER A 441 -25.45 -3.16 12.00
N ARG A 442 -26.37 -2.22 12.24
CA ARG A 442 -27.41 -1.84 11.28
C ARG A 442 -26.79 -0.89 10.27
N GLU A 443 -26.74 -1.26 9.00
CA GLU A 443 -25.98 -0.54 7.98
C GLU A 443 -26.83 -0.17 6.74
N GLY A 444 -28.08 -0.66 6.63
CA GLY A 444 -29.01 -0.22 5.57
C GLY A 444 -29.95 -1.29 4.99
N PRO A 445 -30.81 -0.94 4.01
CA PRO A 445 -31.91 -1.77 3.48
C PRO A 445 -31.45 -2.83 2.46
N TYR A 446 -30.38 -3.56 2.77
CA TYR A 446 -29.84 -4.65 1.96
C TYR A 446 -29.57 -5.89 2.80
N ASN A 447 -29.23 -6.98 2.12
CA ASN A 447 -29.07 -8.29 2.73
C ASN A 447 -27.61 -8.73 2.72
N LEU A 448 -27.11 -9.12 3.89
CA LEU A 448 -25.89 -9.91 4.00
C LEU A 448 -26.17 -11.34 3.53
N ARG A 449 -25.42 -11.81 2.54
CA ARG A 449 -25.53 -13.19 2.05
C ARG A 449 -24.64 -14.09 2.90
N VAL A 450 -25.21 -15.17 3.40
CA VAL A 450 -24.53 -16.17 4.21
C VAL A 450 -24.60 -17.52 3.50
N ARG A 451 -23.45 -18.13 3.24
CA ARG A 451 -23.37 -19.51 2.73
C ARG A 451 -22.70 -20.39 3.77
N ILE A 452 -23.12 -21.65 3.79
CA ILE A 452 -22.59 -22.65 4.72
C ILE A 452 -21.92 -23.73 3.88
N GLY A 453 -20.63 -23.92 4.09
CA GLY A 453 -19.88 -25.01 3.50
C GLY A 453 -19.81 -26.20 4.46
N THR A 454 -19.91 -27.42 3.92
CA THR A 454 -19.58 -28.63 4.68
C THR A 454 -18.56 -29.48 3.93
N ALA A 455 -17.73 -30.19 4.70
CA ALA A 455 -16.78 -31.16 4.17
C ALA A 455 -16.84 -32.46 5.00
N ALA A 456 -16.60 -33.62 4.36
CA ALA A 456 -16.56 -34.89 5.07
C ALA A 456 -15.18 -35.15 5.72
N ASN A 457 -14.13 -34.54 5.16
CA ASN A 457 -12.78 -34.51 5.73
C ASN A 457 -12.12 -33.13 5.53
N VAL A 458 -10.95 -32.92 6.15
CA VAL A 458 -10.22 -31.63 6.13
C VAL A 458 -9.79 -31.21 4.71
N ASP A 459 -9.37 -32.18 3.89
CA ASP A 459 -8.82 -31.94 2.54
C ASP A 459 -9.82 -32.19 1.40
N GLU A 460 -11.07 -32.51 1.74
CA GLU A 460 -12.11 -32.70 0.74
C GLU A 460 -12.72 -31.36 0.29
N ASP A 461 -13.28 -31.35 -0.93
CA ASP A 461 -13.97 -30.20 -1.47
C ASP A 461 -15.15 -29.78 -0.60
N ILE A 462 -15.32 -28.47 -0.44
CA ILE A 462 -16.37 -27.88 0.38
C ILE A 462 -17.67 -27.81 -0.44
N VAL A 463 -18.73 -28.44 0.07
CA VAL A 463 -20.08 -28.36 -0.50
C VAL A 463 -20.83 -27.18 0.12
N TRP A 464 -21.19 -26.19 -0.70
CA TRP A 464 -21.84 -24.96 -0.26
C TRP A 464 -23.37 -25.03 -0.32
N TYR A 465 -24.02 -24.55 0.73
CA TYR A 465 -25.47 -24.40 0.88
C TYR A 465 -25.83 -22.92 1.07
N GLY A 466 -26.95 -22.48 0.49
CA GLY A 466 -27.42 -21.09 0.51
C GLY A 466 -27.56 -20.50 -0.90
N PRO A 467 -27.62 -19.17 -1.06
CA PRO A 467 -27.42 -18.15 -0.02
C PRO A 467 -28.63 -18.01 0.93
N TYR A 468 -28.35 -17.87 2.21
CA TYR A 468 -29.31 -17.41 3.22
C TYR A 468 -29.10 -15.91 3.41
N ASN A 469 -30.18 -15.13 3.41
CA ASN A 469 -30.09 -13.67 3.47
C ASN A 469 -30.46 -13.18 4.87
N MET A 470 -29.62 -12.32 5.45
CA MET A 470 -29.94 -11.56 6.66
C MET A 470 -30.10 -10.09 6.32
N ASN A 471 -31.27 -9.54 6.63
CA ASN A 471 -31.57 -8.13 6.42
C ASN A 471 -30.80 -7.26 7.43
N LEU A 472 -30.03 -6.30 6.94
CA LEU A 472 -29.23 -5.37 7.76
C LEU A 472 -29.98 -4.10 8.17
N ASP A 473 -31.21 -3.87 7.66
CA ASP A 473 -32.11 -2.79 8.10
C ASP A 473 -32.96 -3.24 9.29
N ARG A 474 -33.39 -4.50 9.30
CA ARG A 474 -34.11 -5.11 10.42
C ARG A 474 -33.26 -6.21 11.03
N THR A 475 -32.31 -5.81 11.87
CA THR A 475 -31.40 -6.72 12.58
C THR A 475 -32.10 -7.57 13.66
N MET A 476 -33.43 -7.52 13.77
CA MET A 476 -34.22 -8.35 14.68
C MET A 476 -35.18 -9.27 13.91
N PRO A 477 -35.12 -10.60 14.13
CA PRO A 477 -34.15 -11.29 14.97
C PRO A 477 -32.77 -11.43 14.30
N PRO A 478 -31.65 -11.34 15.04
CA PRO A 478 -30.29 -11.35 14.49
C PRO A 478 -29.80 -12.77 14.17
N TRP A 479 -30.68 -13.64 13.68
CA TRP A 479 -30.34 -15.03 13.42
C TRP A 479 -30.90 -15.54 12.10
N ILE A 480 -30.14 -16.45 11.50
CA ILE A 480 -30.51 -17.20 10.32
C ILE A 480 -30.71 -18.65 10.75
N ASP A 481 -31.90 -19.18 10.50
CA ASP A 481 -32.20 -20.60 10.69
C ASP A 481 -31.72 -21.40 9.48
N VAL A 482 -30.90 -22.41 9.75
CA VAL A 482 -30.24 -23.24 8.74
C VAL A 482 -30.42 -24.69 9.12
N ASP A 483 -30.44 -25.61 8.16
CA ASP A 483 -30.59 -27.03 8.48
C ASP A 483 -29.64 -27.86 7.63
N VAL A 484 -28.38 -27.88 8.05
CA VAL A 484 -27.29 -28.51 7.30
C VAL A 484 -26.58 -29.53 8.17
N THR A 485 -26.35 -30.72 7.61
CA THR A 485 -25.64 -31.81 8.30
C THR A 485 -24.29 -32.04 7.65
N GLY A 486 -23.25 -32.16 8.47
CA GLY A 486 -21.86 -32.31 8.02
C GLY A 486 -20.96 -32.77 9.16
N ARG A 487 -19.71 -33.13 8.84
CA ARG A 487 -18.69 -33.36 9.88
C ARG A 487 -17.95 -32.07 10.18
N TYR A 488 -17.50 -31.39 9.13
CA TYR A 488 -16.86 -30.09 9.23
C TYR A 488 -17.75 -29.02 8.61
N PHE A 489 -17.65 -27.80 9.14
CA PHE A 489 -18.47 -26.67 8.71
C PHE A 489 -17.61 -25.44 8.50
N CYS A 490 -17.90 -24.65 7.48
CA CYS A 490 -17.40 -23.29 7.32
C CYS A 490 -18.55 -22.37 6.94
N VAL A 491 -18.39 -21.08 7.20
CA VAL A 491 -19.37 -20.04 6.91
C VAL A 491 -18.70 -18.97 6.05
N GLU A 492 -19.37 -18.61 4.95
CA GLU A 492 -19.00 -17.50 4.08
C GLU A 492 -20.01 -16.36 4.23
N PHE A 493 -19.53 -15.15 4.45
CA PHE A 493 -20.32 -13.91 4.46
C PHE A 493 -19.97 -13.11 3.21
N SER A 494 -20.96 -12.60 2.48
CA SER A 494 -20.71 -11.78 1.30
C SER A 494 -21.77 -10.70 1.05
N THR A 495 -21.34 -9.60 0.44
CA THR A 495 -22.19 -8.60 -0.23
C THR A 495 -21.64 -8.38 -1.64
N VAL A 496 -22.51 -8.03 -2.59
CA VAL A 496 -22.13 -8.04 -4.01
C VAL A 496 -22.31 -6.67 -4.65
N LYS A 497 -23.24 -5.85 -4.14
CA LYS A 497 -23.56 -4.59 -4.80
C LYS A 497 -22.73 -3.43 -4.25
N LYS A 498 -22.71 -2.35 -5.03
CA LYS A 498 -22.27 -1.02 -4.59
C LYS A 498 -23.03 -0.58 -3.33
N ASP A 499 -22.34 0.17 -2.48
CA ASP A 499 -22.94 0.87 -1.33
C ASP A 499 -23.65 -0.05 -0.32
N GLU A 500 -23.18 -1.30 -0.22
CA GLU A 500 -23.56 -2.27 0.82
C GLU A 500 -22.42 -2.40 1.86
N PRO A 501 -22.20 -1.42 2.77
CA PRO A 501 -21.23 -1.54 3.86
C PRO A 501 -21.60 -2.67 4.83
N VAL A 502 -20.61 -3.27 5.46
CA VAL A 502 -20.84 -4.34 6.44
C VAL A 502 -19.83 -4.17 7.56
N LYS A 503 -20.29 -4.29 8.80
CA LYS A 503 -19.41 -4.42 9.97
C LYS A 503 -19.90 -5.55 10.87
N LEU A 504 -19.02 -6.51 11.11
CA LEU A 504 -19.25 -7.72 11.88
C LEU A 504 -18.31 -7.73 13.09
N THR A 505 -18.88 -7.91 14.28
CA THR A 505 -18.12 -7.97 15.55
C THR A 505 -18.00 -9.40 16.09
N GLY A 506 -18.84 -10.32 15.61
CA GLY A 506 -18.85 -11.71 16.02
C GLY A 506 -20.03 -12.49 15.46
N TYR A 507 -20.01 -13.80 15.64
CA TYR A 507 -21.10 -14.69 15.28
C TYR A 507 -21.12 -15.94 16.15
N ILE A 508 -22.29 -16.54 16.32
CA ILE A 508 -22.51 -17.74 17.15
C ILE A 508 -23.11 -18.83 16.27
N LEU A 509 -22.50 -20.01 16.28
CA LEU A 509 -22.97 -21.20 15.58
C LEU A 509 -23.68 -22.13 16.57
N TYR A 510 -24.97 -22.37 16.34
CA TYR A 510 -25.77 -23.30 17.13
C TYR A 510 -25.88 -24.64 16.41
N TYR A 511 -25.43 -25.71 17.06
CA TYR A 511 -25.37 -27.04 16.49
C TYR A 511 -25.83 -28.12 17.47
N ASP A 512 -26.22 -29.27 16.93
CA ASP A 512 -26.50 -30.49 17.69
C ASP A 512 -25.68 -31.66 17.13
N TYR A 513 -25.25 -32.58 18.01
CA TYR A 513 -24.68 -33.85 17.56
C TYR A 513 -25.79 -34.75 17.03
N ARG A 514 -25.56 -35.38 15.88
CA ARG A 514 -26.42 -36.48 15.44
C ARG A 514 -26.09 -37.70 16.29
N GLY A 515 -27.12 -38.29 16.91
CA GLY A 515 -26.98 -39.55 17.64
C GLY A 515 -26.42 -40.65 16.74
N VAL A 516 -25.61 -41.53 17.32
CA VAL A 516 -25.17 -42.78 16.70
C VAL A 516 -26.42 -43.58 16.35
N ILE A 517 -26.47 -44.15 15.14
CA ILE A 517 -27.46 -45.19 14.81
C ILE A 517 -27.19 -46.40 15.69
#